data_AF-A0ABD4S803-F1
#
_entry.id   AF-A0ABD4S803-F1
#
_cell.length_a   1.000
_cell.length_b   1.000
_cell.length_c   1.000
_cell.angle_alpha   90.00
_cell.angle_beta   90.00
_cell.angle_gamma   90.00
#
_symmetry.space_group_name_H-M   'P 1'
#
loop_
_entity.id
_entity.type
_entity.pdbx_description
1 polymer ?
#
loop_
_entity_poly.entity_id
_entity_poly.type
_entity_poly.pdbx_seq_one_letter_code
_entity_poly.pdbx_strand_id
1 'polypeptide(L)'
;MTIIESIRNFIRKCPHLDEFAKGINIEFLNENVTSYSIETVPTDTILKKYVNGDCLKQFVFIFASLESYGDDILQNIENSDFYEKFAKWIEMQNSLGELPELDGLKESLKIEVTTPAYPFQTDID
;
A
#
# COMPACT_ATOMS: atom_id res chain seq x y z
N MET A 1 -6.35 -13.82 10.63
CA MET A 1 -5.75 -12.78 9.77
C MET A 1 -6.39 -11.44 10.09
N THR A 2 -5.56 -10.46 10.41
CA THR A 2 -5.91 -9.05 10.60
C THR A 2 -6.05 -8.36 9.24
N ILE A 3 -6.70 -7.19 9.18
CA ILE A 3 -6.85 -6.43 7.91
C ILE A 3 -5.48 -6.07 7.33
N ILE A 4 -4.52 -5.69 8.18
CA ILE A 4 -3.18 -5.31 7.72
C ILE A 4 -2.39 -6.50 7.16
N GLU A 5 -2.55 -7.71 7.72
CA GLU A 5 -1.99 -8.94 7.16
C GLU A 5 -2.60 -9.27 5.79
N SER A 6 -3.93 -9.11 5.64
CA SER A 6 -4.62 -9.30 4.36
C SER A 6 -4.11 -8.34 3.29
N ILE A 7 -3.98 -7.05 3.62
CA ILE A 7 -3.44 -6.03 2.72
C ILE A 7 -1.99 -6.37 2.35
N ARG A 8 -1.16 -6.71 3.32
CA ARG A 8 0.23 -7.11 3.09
C ARG A 8 0.34 -8.30 2.13
N ASN A 9 -0.45 -9.35 2.37
CA ASN A 9 -0.46 -10.55 1.52
C ASN A 9 -0.93 -10.25 0.11
N PHE A 10 -1.90 -9.34 -0.03
CA PHE A 10 -2.37 -8.86 -1.32
C PHE A 10 -1.30 -8.06 -2.06
N ILE A 11 -0.70 -7.03 -1.43
CA ILE A 11 0.31 -6.17 -2.06
C ILE A 11 1.54 -6.98 -2.48
N ARG A 12 1.93 -8.03 -1.75
CA ARG A 12 3.01 -8.96 -2.14
C ARG A 12 2.80 -9.66 -3.50
N LYS A 13 1.56 -9.70 -4.01
CA LYS A 13 1.24 -10.24 -5.35
C LYS A 13 1.53 -9.24 -6.46
N CYS A 14 1.82 -7.97 -6.15
CA CYS A 14 2.14 -6.96 -7.15
C CYS A 14 3.44 -7.33 -7.89
N PRO A 15 3.42 -7.42 -9.23
CA PRO A 15 4.58 -7.83 -10.01
C PRO A 15 5.66 -6.74 -10.11
N HIS A 16 5.36 -5.51 -9.67
CA HIS A 16 6.27 -4.37 -9.76
C HIS A 16 7.13 -4.18 -8.52
N LEU A 17 6.85 -4.91 -7.42
CA LEU A 17 7.73 -4.91 -6.26
C LEU A 17 9.07 -5.51 -6.64
N ASP A 18 10.16 -4.89 -6.15
CA ASP A 18 11.48 -5.49 -6.27
C ASP A 18 11.47 -6.90 -5.67
N GLU A 19 11.98 -7.88 -6.42
CA GLU A 19 11.94 -9.29 -6.08
C GLU A 19 12.66 -9.58 -4.76
N PHE A 20 13.76 -8.89 -4.48
CA PHE A 20 14.54 -8.99 -3.25
C PHE A 20 13.90 -8.22 -2.09
N ALA A 21 13.04 -7.24 -2.38
CA ALA A 21 12.32 -6.44 -1.37
C ALA A 21 10.86 -6.84 -1.16
N LYS A 22 10.39 -7.98 -1.70
CA LYS A 22 9.02 -8.50 -1.43
C LYS A 22 8.71 -8.71 0.06
N GLY A 23 9.70 -8.65 0.96
CA GLY A 23 9.51 -8.50 2.39
C GLY A 23 8.96 -7.13 2.79
N ILE A 24 7.65 -6.92 2.64
CA ILE A 24 6.99 -5.70 3.11
C ILE A 24 6.92 -5.70 4.65
N ASN A 25 7.35 -4.62 5.29
CA ASN A 25 7.27 -4.42 6.73
C ASN A 25 5.95 -3.76 7.16
N ILE A 26 5.72 -3.67 8.46
CA ILE A 26 4.53 -3.04 9.07
C ILE A 26 5.02 -1.98 10.05
N GLU A 27 4.59 -0.74 9.88
CA GLU A 27 4.98 0.40 10.73
C GLU A 27 6.51 0.60 10.83
N PHE A 28 7.27 0.20 9.82
CA PHE A 28 8.73 0.22 9.86
C PHE A 28 9.36 0.22 8.47
N LEU A 29 10.09 1.28 8.12
CA LEU A 29 11.06 1.26 7.03
C LEU A 29 12.42 0.88 7.61
N ASN A 30 13.10 -0.09 6.98
CA ASN A 30 14.43 -0.50 7.42
C ASN A 30 15.50 0.41 6.80
N GLU A 31 16.73 0.33 7.30
CA GLU A 31 17.86 1.13 6.80
C GLU A 31 18.43 0.63 5.44
N ASN A 32 17.95 -0.50 4.93
CA ASN A 32 18.42 -1.01 3.65
C ASN A 32 17.74 -0.24 2.52
N VAL A 33 18.54 0.21 1.57
CA VAL A 33 18.06 0.75 0.29
C VAL A 33 17.14 -0.29 -0.35
N THR A 34 15.97 0.15 -0.78
CA THR A 34 14.88 -0.65 -1.35
C THR A 34 14.18 -1.53 -0.30
N SER A 35 13.39 -0.86 0.56
CA SER A 35 12.48 -1.51 1.50
C SER A 35 11.08 -0.93 1.44
N TYR A 36 10.06 -1.71 1.81
CA TYR A 36 8.67 -1.29 1.80
C TYR A 36 8.04 -1.38 3.19
N SER A 37 7.09 -0.49 3.47
CA SER A 37 6.29 -0.50 4.71
C SER A 37 4.81 -0.24 4.41
N ILE A 38 3.94 -0.86 5.21
CA ILE A 38 2.53 -0.49 5.32
C ILE A 38 2.33 0.17 6.69
N GLU A 39 1.89 1.41 6.68
CA GLU A 39 1.77 2.25 7.87
C GLU A 39 0.32 2.70 8.05
N THR A 40 -0.25 2.46 9.22
CA THR A 40 -1.66 2.80 9.46
C THR A 40 -1.85 4.29 9.66
N VAL A 41 -2.91 4.83 9.07
CA VAL A 41 -3.29 6.23 9.27
C VAL A 41 -4.48 6.28 10.22
N PRO A 42 -4.39 7.04 11.33
CA PRO A 42 -5.54 7.28 12.20
C PRO A 42 -6.73 7.81 11.40
N THR A 43 -7.85 7.10 11.46
CA THR A 43 -9.04 7.42 10.67
C THR A 43 -10.31 6.90 11.35
N ASP A 44 -11.45 7.48 11.00
CA ASP A 44 -12.75 6.95 11.39
C ASP A 44 -13.04 5.66 10.61
N THR A 45 -12.88 4.52 11.28
CA THR A 45 -12.96 3.21 10.61
C THR A 45 -14.38 2.81 10.20
N ILE A 46 -15.44 3.43 10.73
CA ILE A 46 -16.83 3.12 10.40
C ILE A 46 -17.42 4.28 9.60
N LEU A 47 -17.64 4.06 8.31
CA LEU A 47 -18.26 5.03 7.42
C LEU A 47 -19.78 5.05 7.55
N LYS A 48 -20.38 3.88 7.76
CA LYS A 48 -21.83 3.74 7.87
C LYS A 48 -22.19 2.52 8.71
N LYS A 49 -23.22 2.66 9.54
CA LYS A 49 -23.88 1.54 10.24
C LYS A 49 -25.25 1.32 9.63
N TYR A 50 -25.58 0.08 9.32
CA TYR A 50 -26.87 -0.33 8.79
C TYR A 50 -27.78 -0.82 9.91
N VAL A 51 -29.10 -0.77 9.68
CA VAL A 51 -30.12 -1.13 10.68
C VAL A 51 -30.06 -2.60 11.10
N ASN A 52 -29.54 -3.47 10.23
CA ASN A 52 -29.35 -4.90 10.49
C ASN A 52 -28.07 -5.21 11.29
N GLY A 53 -27.27 -4.20 11.63
CA GLY A 53 -26.00 -4.35 12.36
C GLY A 53 -24.75 -4.36 11.49
N ASP A 54 -24.89 -4.48 10.16
CA ASP A 54 -23.75 -4.43 9.25
C ASP A 54 -23.09 -3.05 9.27
N CYS A 55 -21.81 -3.00 8.91
CA CYS A 55 -21.05 -1.76 8.84
C CYS A 55 -20.28 -1.66 7.53
N LEU A 56 -20.37 -0.51 6.86
CA LEU A 56 -19.39 -0.10 5.87
C LEU A 56 -18.18 0.49 6.62
N LYS A 57 -17.00 -0.07 6.38
CA LYS A 57 -15.76 0.33 7.06
C LYS A 57 -14.70 0.78 6.07
N GLN A 58 -13.76 1.56 6.56
CA GLN A 58 -12.53 1.92 5.85
C GLN A 58 -11.30 1.59 6.70
N PHE A 59 -10.20 1.32 6.01
CA PHE A 59 -8.88 1.13 6.58
C PHE A 59 -7.91 1.94 5.74
N VAL A 60 -7.39 3.04 6.31
CA VAL A 60 -6.50 3.96 5.61
C VAL A 60 -5.07 3.66 6.03
N PHE A 61 -4.19 3.54 5.05
CA PHE A 61 -2.78 3.24 5.26
C PHE A 61 -1.92 3.96 4.22
N ILE A 62 -0.64 4.12 4.53
CA ILE A 62 0.41 4.56 3.63
C ILE A 62 1.18 3.32 3.19
N PHE A 63 1.45 3.24 1.89
CA PHE A 63 2.45 2.31 1.35
C PHE A 63 3.70 3.12 1.04
N ALA A 64 4.73 2.95 1.86
CA ALA A 64 5.99 3.68 1.76
C ALA A 64 7.11 2.80 1.23
N SER A 65 8.08 3.41 0.55
CA SER A 65 9.35 2.77 0.26
C SER A 65 10.53 3.67 0.61
N LEU A 66 11.66 3.04 0.95
CA LEU A 66 12.95 3.71 1.07
C LEU A 66 13.75 3.37 -0.20
N GLU A 67 14.03 4.37 -1.02
CA GLU A 67 14.79 4.22 -2.26
C GLU A 67 15.96 5.20 -2.30
N SER A 68 16.97 4.90 -3.13
CA SER A 68 17.99 5.87 -3.50
C SER A 68 17.33 7.10 -4.12
N TYR A 69 17.65 8.28 -3.60
CA TYR A 69 17.10 9.55 -4.04
C TYR A 69 18.19 10.63 -3.99
N GLY A 70 18.30 11.46 -5.03
CA GLY A 70 19.34 12.48 -5.13
C GLY A 70 19.45 13.12 -6.51
N ASP A 71 20.66 13.53 -6.91
CA ASP A 71 20.91 14.22 -8.19
C ASP A 71 20.75 13.32 -9.44
N ASP A 72 20.64 12.00 -9.25
CA ASP A 72 20.39 11.07 -10.36
C ASP A 72 18.92 11.12 -10.80
N ILE A 73 18.67 11.88 -11.85
CA ILE A 73 17.36 12.06 -12.46
C ILE A 73 16.78 10.72 -12.95
N LEU A 74 17.61 9.80 -13.47
CA LEU A 74 17.11 8.53 -13.99
C LEU A 74 16.55 7.67 -12.85
N GLN A 75 17.27 7.58 -11.72
CA GLN A 75 16.78 6.90 -10.54
C GLN A 75 15.47 7.51 -10.02
N ASN A 76 15.37 8.83 -9.98
CA ASN A 76 14.16 9.51 -9.51
C ASN A 76 12.96 9.27 -10.44
N ILE A 77 13.19 9.17 -11.75
CA ILE A 77 12.17 8.78 -12.73
C ILE A 77 11.74 7.33 -12.49
N GLU A 78 12.68 6.41 -12.29
CA GLU A 78 12.36 5.00 -12.01
C GLU A 78 11.52 4.84 -10.73
N ASN A 79 11.86 5.58 -9.66
CA ASN A 79 11.09 5.59 -8.42
C ASN A 79 9.66 6.12 -8.66
N SER A 80 9.52 7.18 -9.46
CA SER A 80 8.20 7.75 -9.79
C SER A 80 7.36 6.79 -10.66
N ASP A 81 8.00 6.19 -11.66
CA ASP A 81 7.41 5.19 -12.55
C ASP A 81 6.88 3.96 -11.79
N PHE A 82 7.58 3.54 -10.74
CA PHE A 82 7.14 2.44 -9.89
C PHE A 82 5.77 2.73 -9.27
N TYR A 83 5.58 3.90 -8.67
CA TYR A 83 4.30 4.25 -8.02
C TYR A 83 3.16 4.41 -9.02
N GLU A 84 3.43 4.89 -10.23
CA GLU A 84 2.42 4.89 -11.29
C GLU A 84 2.00 3.47 -11.70
N LYS A 85 2.97 2.57 -11.87
CA LYS A 85 2.70 1.16 -12.18
C LYS A 85 1.96 0.47 -11.05
N PHE A 86 2.32 0.77 -9.80
CA PHE A 86 1.64 0.27 -8.61
C PHE A 86 0.17 0.72 -8.56
N ALA A 87 -0.09 2.02 -8.76
CA ALA A 87 -1.46 2.56 -8.79
C ALA A 87 -2.31 1.91 -9.90
N LYS A 88 -1.77 1.80 -11.12
CA LYS A 88 -2.42 1.11 -12.25
C LYS A 88 -2.71 -0.36 -11.93
N TRP A 89 -1.78 -1.03 -11.24
CA TRP A 89 -1.99 -2.42 -10.81
C TRP A 89 -3.16 -2.51 -9.81
N ILE A 90 -3.25 -1.63 -8.82
CA ILE A 90 -4.38 -1.57 -7.87
C ILE A 90 -5.72 -1.35 -8.60
N GLU A 91 -5.78 -0.41 -9.54
CA GLU A 91 -6.97 -0.15 -10.36
C GLU A 91 -7.41 -1.39 -11.15
N MET A 92 -6.45 -2.10 -11.76
CA MET A 92 -6.69 -3.34 -12.47
C MET A 92 -7.21 -4.44 -11.54
N GLN A 93 -6.62 -4.59 -10.35
CA GLN A 93 -7.08 -5.58 -9.35
C GLN A 93 -8.53 -5.32 -8.91
N ASN A 94 -8.92 -4.06 -8.68
CA ASN A 94 -10.34 -3.73 -8.42
C ASN A 94 -11.24 -4.13 -9.58
N SER A 95 -10.84 -3.81 -10.82
CA SER A 95 -11.62 -4.09 -12.02
C SER A 95 -11.83 -5.60 -12.25
N LEU A 96 -10.86 -6.41 -11.81
CA LEU A 96 -10.93 -7.87 -11.87
C LEU A 96 -11.67 -8.47 -10.66
N GLY A 97 -11.96 -7.69 -9.61
CA GLY A 97 -12.49 -8.20 -8.34
C GLY A 97 -11.47 -8.97 -7.50
N GLU A 98 -10.18 -8.90 -7.87
CA GLU A 98 -9.08 -9.53 -7.16
C GLU A 98 -8.69 -8.62 -5.99
N LEU A 99 -9.38 -8.76 -4.86
CA LEU A 99 -9.23 -7.90 -3.69
C LEU A 99 -8.54 -8.63 -2.53
N PRO A 100 -8.05 -7.90 -1.49
CA PRO A 100 -7.52 -8.55 -0.29
C PRO A 100 -8.54 -9.51 0.33
N GLU A 101 -8.12 -10.74 0.58
CA GLU A 101 -8.95 -11.75 1.26
C GLU A 101 -9.04 -11.40 2.75
N LEU A 102 -10.26 -11.17 3.25
CA LEU A 102 -10.51 -10.85 4.66
C LEU A 102 -11.09 -12.05 5.40
N ASP A 103 -10.70 -12.24 6.66
CA ASP A 103 -11.21 -13.31 7.49
C ASP A 103 -12.59 -13.01 8.14
N GLY A 104 -13.35 -14.09 8.35
CA GLY A 104 -14.61 -14.08 9.10
C GLY A 104 -15.78 -13.59 8.26
N LEU A 105 -16.62 -12.72 8.82
CA LEU A 105 -17.80 -12.15 8.16
C LEU A 105 -17.48 -10.82 7.44
N LYS A 106 -16.26 -10.66 6.92
CA LYS A 106 -15.82 -9.44 6.26
C LYS A 106 -15.63 -9.69 4.78
N GLU A 107 -15.95 -8.69 3.97
CA GLU A 107 -15.78 -8.71 2.53
C GLU A 107 -15.06 -7.44 2.09
N SER A 108 -14.05 -7.58 1.22
CA SER A 108 -13.40 -6.44 0.60
C SER A 108 -14.29 -5.91 -0.52
N LEU A 109 -14.56 -4.60 -0.49
CA LEU A 109 -15.41 -3.95 -1.51
C LEU A 109 -14.58 -3.24 -2.60
N LYS A 110 -13.47 -2.64 -2.19
CA LYS A 110 -12.50 -1.96 -3.07
C LYS A 110 -11.21 -1.67 -2.30
N ILE A 111 -10.13 -1.41 -3.03
CA ILE A 111 -8.87 -0.87 -2.51
C ILE A 111 -8.38 0.20 -3.49
N GLU A 112 -8.13 1.43 -3.04
CA GLU A 112 -7.80 2.51 -3.98
C GLU A 112 -6.56 3.30 -3.54
N VAL A 113 -5.79 3.77 -4.52
CA VAL A 113 -4.74 4.75 -4.28
C VAL A 113 -5.39 6.13 -4.26
N THR A 114 -5.35 6.80 -3.10
CA THR A 114 -6.04 8.08 -2.89
C THR A 114 -5.16 9.30 -3.16
N THR A 115 -3.84 9.12 -3.18
CA THR A 115 -2.86 10.18 -3.41
C THR A 115 -1.68 9.64 -4.22
N PRO A 116 -1.06 10.46 -5.08
CA PRO A 116 0.18 10.09 -5.75
C PRO A 116 1.32 9.98 -4.74
N ALA A 117 2.42 9.36 -5.15
CA ALA A 117 3.62 9.30 -4.32
C ALA A 117 4.18 10.70 -4.05
N TYR A 118 4.66 10.89 -2.83
CA TYR A 118 5.30 12.12 -2.38
C TYR A 118 6.72 11.77 -1.90
N PRO A 119 7.74 11.88 -2.77
CA PRO A 119 9.11 11.62 -2.38
C PRO A 119 9.61 12.77 -1.48
N PHE A 120 10.30 12.40 -0.41
CA PHE A 120 11.02 13.35 0.42
C PHE A 120 12.31 12.71 0.90
N GLN A 121 13.34 13.53 1.06
CA GLN A 121 14.63 13.11 1.57
C GLN A 121 14.57 13.01 3.10
N THR A 122 14.88 11.84 3.65
CA THR A 122 14.86 11.59 5.10
C THR A 122 16.18 11.94 5.78
N ASP A 123 17.28 11.94 5.03
CA ASP A 123 18.63 12.22 5.53
C ASP A 123 19.29 13.33 4.71
N ILE A 124 19.73 14.40 5.38
CA ILE A 124 20.60 15.43 4.82
C ILE A 124 22.01 15.03 5.23
N ASP A 125 22.91 14.77 4.27
CA ASP A 125 24.34 14.91 4.55
C ASP A 125 24.67 16.39 4.86
#